data_AF-A0A853DJP3-F1
#
_entry.id   AF-A0A853DJP3-F1
#
_cell.length_a   1.000
_cell.length_b   1.000
_cell.length_c   1.000
_cell.angle_alpha   90.00
_cell.angle_beta   90.00
_cell.angle_gamma   90.00
#
_symmetry.space_group_name_H-M   'P 1'
#
loop_
_entity.id
_entity.type
_entity.pdbx_description
1 polymer ?
#
loop_
_entity_poly.entity_id
_entity_poly.type
_entity_poly.pdbx_seq_one_letter_code
_entity_poly.pdbx_strand_id
1 'polypeptide(L)'
;MTTRSVGPARSPAYVARVRWVPDSRGRSLRVYPTAAARATQEPSARAAAWQQVVRLAPAADTVTMRAQFDCHWDYARIAERSKPSWNLETWRPVVSAQIMFDTRCNPGGAEE
;
A
#
# COMPACT_ATOMS: atom_id res chain seq x y z
N MET A 1 -41.27 7.31 15.95
CA MET A 1 -40.08 7.57 15.11
C MET A 1 -39.24 6.31 15.11
N THR A 2 -39.19 5.60 13.98
CA THR A 2 -38.54 4.28 13.89
C THR A 2 -37.09 4.46 13.49
N THR A 3 -36.16 4.11 14.36
CA THR A 3 -34.71 4.15 14.10
C THR A 3 -34.36 3.12 13.03
N ARG A 4 -33.83 3.58 11.90
CA ARG A 4 -33.36 2.73 10.82
C ARG A 4 -31.96 2.21 11.21
N SER A 5 -31.86 0.90 11.44
CA SER A 5 -30.58 0.25 11.70
C SER A 5 -29.74 0.28 10.42
N VAL A 6 -28.59 0.96 10.46
CA VAL A 6 -27.61 0.98 9.36
C VAL A 6 -26.74 -0.26 9.53
N GLY A 7 -26.82 -1.20 8.58
CA GLY A 7 -25.91 -2.34 8.52
C GLY A 7 -24.45 -1.87 8.39
N PRO A 8 -23.45 -2.74 8.64
CA PRO A 8 -22.05 -2.32 8.64
C PRO A 8 -21.68 -1.73 7.27
N ALA A 9 -21.26 -0.47 7.26
CA ALA A 9 -20.77 0.18 6.06
C ALA A 9 -19.52 -0.56 5.56
N ARG A 10 -19.57 -1.05 4.32
CA ARG A 10 -18.42 -1.68 3.68
C ARG A 10 -17.31 -0.63 3.59
N SER A 11 -16.10 -0.94 4.07
CA SER A 11 -14.97 -0.01 3.99
C SER A 11 -14.79 0.49 2.55
N PRO A 12 -14.43 1.76 2.34
CA PRO A 12 -14.16 2.29 1.00
C PRO A 12 -13.12 1.42 0.28
N ALA A 13 -13.29 1.23 -1.03
CA ALA A 13 -12.28 0.60 -1.87
C ALA A 13 -11.08 1.55 -1.98
N TYR A 14 -9.98 1.21 -1.30
CA TYR A 14 -8.72 1.95 -1.31
C TYR A 14 -7.74 1.40 -2.36
N VAL A 15 -7.84 0.10 -2.66
CA VAL A 15 -7.02 -0.58 -3.68
C VAL A 15 -7.91 -0.97 -4.84
N ALA A 16 -7.66 -0.43 -6.02
CA ALA A 16 -8.42 -0.74 -7.23
C ALA A 16 -8.06 -2.14 -7.77
N ARG A 17 -6.77 -2.44 -7.81
CA ARG A 17 -6.21 -3.73 -8.23
C ARG A 17 -4.76 -3.85 -7.76
N VAL A 18 -4.26 -5.08 -7.82
CA VAL A 18 -2.83 -5.37 -7.68
C VAL A 18 -2.35 -6.20 -8.86
N ARG A 19 -1.07 -6.10 -9.22
CA ARG A 19 -0.48 -6.92 -10.28
C ARG A 19 0.95 -7.30 -9.92
N TRP A 20 1.21 -8.60 -9.88
CA TRP A 20 2.57 -9.10 -9.83
C TRP A 20 3.25 -8.91 -11.18
N VAL A 21 4.48 -8.40 -11.16
CA VAL A 21 5.36 -8.29 -12.32
C VAL A 21 6.72 -8.90 -11.99
N PRO A 22 7.44 -9.46 -12.98
CA PRO A 22 8.84 -9.82 -12.80
C PRO A 22 9.66 -8.57 -12.43
N ASP A 23 10.65 -8.75 -11.58
CA ASP A 23 11.67 -7.76 -11.28
C ASP A 23 13.07 -8.41 -11.37
N SER A 24 14.09 -7.61 -11.63
CA SER A 24 15.49 -8.07 -11.76
C SER A 24 16.02 -8.86 -10.57
N ARG A 25 15.43 -8.70 -9.38
CA ARG A 25 15.83 -9.35 -8.13
C ARG A 25 14.71 -10.19 -7.50
N GLY A 26 13.64 -10.48 -8.25
CA GLY A 26 12.52 -11.30 -7.78
C GLY A 26 11.20 -10.93 -8.43
N ARG A 27 10.21 -10.56 -7.62
CA ARG A 27 8.92 -10.07 -8.10
C ARG A 27 8.54 -8.79 -7.39
N SER A 28 7.81 -7.94 -8.10
CA SER A 28 7.24 -6.69 -7.60
C SER A 28 5.72 -6.77 -7.66
N LEU A 29 5.05 -6.34 -6.60
CA LEU A 29 3.60 -6.16 -6.58
C LEU A 29 3.28 -4.69 -6.82
N ARG A 30 2.72 -4.38 -7.99
CA ARG A 30 2.18 -3.06 -8.27
C ARG A 30 0.80 -2.92 -7.64
N VAL A 31 0.67 -2.05 -6.65
CA VAL A 31 -0.59 -1.70 -5.97
C VAL A 31 -1.16 -0.43 -6.60
N TYR A 32 -2.40 -0.46 -7.09
CA TYR A 32 -3.04 0.68 -7.73
C TYR A 32 -4.04 1.33 -6.78
N PRO A 33 -3.72 2.48 -6.16
CA PRO A 33 -4.62 3.15 -5.21
C PRO A 33 -5.77 3.86 -5.93
N THR A 34 -6.95 3.86 -5.32
CA THR A 34 -8.12 4.62 -5.79
C THR A 34 -8.00 6.10 -5.45
N ALA A 35 -8.89 6.93 -6.03
CA ALA A 35 -9.04 8.32 -5.61
C ALA A 35 -9.39 8.44 -4.12
N ALA A 36 -10.20 7.53 -3.58
CA ALA A 36 -10.54 7.48 -2.16
C ALA A 36 -9.31 7.24 -1.28
N ALA A 37 -8.39 6.35 -1.66
CA ALA A 37 -7.13 6.17 -0.94
C ALA A 37 -6.28 7.44 -0.94
N ARG A 38 -6.21 8.15 -2.08
CA ARG A 38 -5.44 9.40 -2.20
C ARG A 38 -6.05 10.58 -1.45
N ALA A 39 -7.34 10.54 -1.13
CA ALA A 39 -8.08 11.65 -0.52
C ALA A 39 -8.38 11.44 0.97
N THR A 40 -8.42 10.20 1.45
CA THR A 40 -8.83 9.89 2.83
C THR A 40 -7.88 10.50 3.87
N GLN A 41 -8.49 10.93 4.97
CA GLN A 41 -7.84 11.39 6.21
C GLN A 41 -8.14 10.45 7.38
N GLU A 42 -8.89 9.36 7.15
CA GLU A 42 -9.29 8.42 8.19
C GLU A 42 -8.07 7.69 8.77
N PRO A 43 -7.82 7.73 10.10
CA PRO A 43 -6.66 7.08 10.71
C PRO A 43 -6.59 5.57 10.46
N SER A 44 -7.75 4.93 10.30
CA SER A 44 -7.87 3.48 10.06
C SER A 44 -7.65 3.08 8.60
N ALA A 45 -7.60 4.03 7.66
CA ALA A 45 -7.59 3.73 6.24
C ALA A 45 -6.34 2.99 5.78
N ARG A 46 -5.16 3.27 6.37
CA ARG A 46 -3.92 2.55 6.05
C ARG A 46 -4.06 1.05 6.32
N ALA A 47 -4.53 0.69 7.51
CA ALA A 47 -4.73 -0.70 7.90
C ALA A 47 -5.80 -1.38 7.01
N ALA A 48 -6.90 -0.70 6.75
CA ALA A 48 -7.96 -1.22 5.87
C ALA A 48 -7.46 -1.43 4.43
N ALA A 49 -6.63 -0.52 3.91
CA ALA A 49 -6.03 -0.64 2.58
C ALA A 49 -5.00 -1.78 2.51
N TRP A 50 -4.17 -1.96 3.53
CA TRP A 50 -3.27 -3.12 3.61
C TRP A 50 -4.04 -4.45 3.57
N GLN A 51 -5.13 -4.56 4.33
CA GLN A 51 -5.98 -5.75 4.29
C GLN A 51 -6.60 -5.98 2.90
N GLN A 52 -6.87 -4.92 2.12
CA GLN A 52 -7.31 -5.06 0.72
C GLN A 52 -6.18 -5.62 -0.17
N VAL A 53 -4.95 -5.13 0.00
CA VAL A 53 -3.77 -5.68 -0.71
C VAL A 53 -3.62 -7.17 -0.41
N VAL A 54 -3.60 -7.56 0.86
CA VAL A 54 -3.43 -8.97 1.28
C VAL A 54 -4.57 -9.86 0.76
N ARG A 55 -5.82 -9.39 0.76
CA ARG A 55 -6.94 -10.14 0.16
C ARG A 55 -6.76 -10.36 -1.34
N LEU A 56 -6.21 -9.38 -2.06
CA LEU A 56 -5.99 -9.47 -3.52
C LEU A 56 -4.71 -10.24 -3.89
N ALA A 57 -3.71 -10.22 -3.01
CA ALA A 57 -2.44 -10.91 -3.18
C ALA A 57 -1.94 -11.43 -1.83
N PRO A 58 -2.40 -12.62 -1.38
CA PRO A 58 -2.05 -13.17 -0.07
C PRO A 58 -0.54 -13.33 0.16
N ALA A 59 0.22 -13.66 -0.89
CA ALA A 59 1.67 -13.76 -0.83
C ALA A 59 2.39 -12.42 -0.52
N ALA A 60 1.68 -11.30 -0.55
CA ALA A 60 2.22 -10.00 -0.17
C ALA A 60 2.34 -9.79 1.35
N ASP A 61 1.72 -10.67 2.16
CA ASP A 61 1.68 -10.53 3.62
C ASP A 61 3.02 -10.92 4.26
N THR A 62 4.03 -10.07 4.02
CA THR A 62 5.38 -10.20 4.54
C THR A 62 5.79 -8.90 5.22
N VAL A 63 6.71 -9.00 6.18
CA VAL A 63 7.21 -7.83 6.93
C VAL A 63 7.84 -6.79 5.98
N THR A 64 8.60 -7.24 4.97
CA THR A 64 9.21 -6.32 3.99
C THR A 64 8.18 -5.57 3.17
N MET A 65 7.20 -6.26 2.58
CA MET A 65 6.20 -5.62 1.73
C MET A 65 5.25 -4.73 2.53
N ARG A 66 4.95 -5.10 3.79
CA ARG A 66 4.19 -4.23 4.69
C ARG A 66 4.92 -2.92 4.97
N ALA A 67 6.21 -2.97 5.30
CA ALA A 67 6.98 -1.77 5.59
C ALA A 67 7.06 -0.82 4.38
N GLN A 68 7.22 -1.38 3.18
CA GLN A 68 7.17 -0.62 1.93
C GLN A 68 5.79 0.03 1.71
N PHE A 69 4.71 -0.73 1.89
CA PHE A 69 3.35 -0.21 1.74
C PHE A 69 3.04 0.93 2.70
N ASP A 70 3.50 0.81 3.95
CA ASP A 70 3.32 1.85 4.96
C ASP A 70 4.03 3.15 4.52
N CYS A 71 5.25 3.06 4.01
CA CYS A 71 5.96 4.22 3.44
C CYS A 71 5.20 4.81 2.23
N HIS A 72 4.71 3.97 1.32
CA HIS A 72 3.92 4.44 0.18
C HIS A 72 2.63 5.16 0.62
N TRP A 73 1.96 4.65 1.66
CA TRP A 73 0.75 5.26 2.19
C TRP A 73 1.00 6.60 2.88
N ASP A 74 2.03 6.66 3.72
CA ASP A 74 2.31 7.82 4.58
C ASP A 74 3.07 8.92 3.81
N TYR A 75 3.93 8.55 2.85
CA TYR A 75 4.76 9.48 2.07
C TYR A 75 4.35 9.58 0.60
N ALA A 76 4.54 8.51 -0.20
CA ALA A 76 4.42 8.58 -1.65
C ALA A 76 3.01 8.96 -2.12
N ARG A 77 1.99 8.58 -1.36
CA ARG A 77 0.58 8.98 -1.56
C ARG A 77 0.41 10.50 -1.61
N ILE A 78 1.22 11.25 -0.87
CA ILE A 78 1.17 12.70 -0.74
C ILE A 78 2.23 13.34 -1.65
N ALA A 79 3.49 12.92 -1.52
CA ALA A 79 4.62 13.52 -2.21
C ALA A 79 4.73 13.15 -3.70
N GLU A 80 4.24 11.96 -4.08
CA GLU A 80 4.38 11.38 -5.43
C GLU A 80 3.02 11.03 -6.02
N ARG A 81 2.06 11.95 -5.84
CA ARG A 81 0.64 11.71 -6.06
C ARG A 81 0.26 11.31 -7.50
N SER A 82 1.11 11.60 -8.48
CA SER A 82 0.91 11.23 -9.90
C SER A 82 1.30 9.78 -10.22
N LYS A 83 2.08 9.10 -9.37
CA LYS A 83 2.51 7.72 -9.64
C LYS A 83 1.27 6.80 -9.72
N PRO A 84 1.10 6.02 -10.81
CA PRO A 84 -0.09 5.21 -11.03
C PRO A 84 -0.16 4.00 -10.10
N SER A 85 0.99 3.48 -9.67
CA SER A 85 1.11 2.37 -8.73
C SER A 85 2.17 2.64 -7.66
N TRP A 86 2.03 1.91 -6.56
CA TRP A 86 3.05 1.73 -5.53
C TRP A 86 3.60 0.32 -5.67
N ASN A 87 4.90 0.21 -5.91
CA ASN A 87 5.55 -1.08 -6.15
C ASN A 87 6.09 -1.61 -4.81
N LEU A 88 5.79 -2.87 -4.52
CA LEU A 88 6.25 -3.58 -3.32
C LEU A 88 7.08 -4.79 -3.77
N GLU A 89 8.38 -4.75 -3.52
CA GLU A 89 9.32 -5.75 -4.00
C GLU A 89 9.63 -6.78 -2.91
N THR A 90 9.69 -8.05 -3.31
CA THR A 90 9.88 -9.17 -2.37
C THR A 90 11.28 -9.21 -1.75
N TRP A 91 12.24 -8.47 -2.28
CA TRP A 91 13.67 -8.56 -1.94
C TRP A 91 14.20 -7.39 -1.13
N ARG A 92 13.42 -6.30 -0.95
CA ARG A 92 13.90 -5.14 -0.18
C ARG A 92 14.15 -5.54 1.27
N PRO A 93 15.24 -5.04 1.88
CA PRO A 93 15.57 -5.37 3.26
C PRO A 93 14.55 -4.79 4.22
N VAL A 94 14.32 -5.48 5.34
CA VAL A 94 13.60 -4.90 6.47
C VAL A 94 14.53 -3.91 7.18
N VAL A 95 14.13 -2.64 7.20
CA VAL A 95 14.88 -1.53 7.81
C VAL A 95 13.97 -0.74 8.75
N SER A 96 14.54 0.20 9.51
CA SER A 96 13.73 1.12 10.32
C SER A 96 12.84 1.98 9.43
N ALA A 97 11.72 2.47 9.98
CA ALA A 97 10.82 3.39 9.26
C ALA A 97 11.55 4.64 8.77
N GLN A 98 12.51 5.16 9.54
CA GLN A 98 13.34 6.29 9.15
C GLN A 98 14.18 5.97 7.90
N ILE A 99 14.88 4.83 7.88
CA ILE A 99 15.67 4.42 6.70
C ILE A 99 14.77 4.18 5.49
N MET A 100 13.60 3.57 5.68
CA MET A 100 12.60 3.38 4.61
C MET A 100 12.18 4.73 4.01
N PHE A 101 11.95 5.74 4.84
CA PHE A 101 11.61 7.10 4.40
C PHE A 101 12.78 7.81 3.71
N ASP A 102 13.97 7.78 4.31
CA ASP A 102 15.17 8.45 3.78
C ASP A 102 15.59 7.89 2.41
N THR A 103 15.28 6.61 2.18
CA THR A 103 15.49 5.92 0.90
C THR A 103 14.27 6.00 -0.03
N ARG A 104 13.32 6.89 0.27
CA ARG A 104 12.09 7.13 -0.52
C ARG A 104 11.33 5.84 -0.83
N CYS A 105 11.11 5.02 0.20
CA CYS A 105 10.46 3.71 0.14
C CYS A 105 11.22 2.62 -0.64
N ASN A 106 12.47 2.88 -1.06
CA ASN A 106 13.26 1.99 -1.91
C ASN A 106 14.61 1.58 -1.25
N PRO A 107 14.64 0.99 -0.03
CA PRO A 107 15.89 0.57 0.57
C PRO A 107 16.54 -0.59 -0.23
N GLY A 108 17.87 -0.65 -0.22
CA GLY A 108 18.65 -1.75 -0.80
C GLY A 108 18.82 -1.76 -2.33
N GLY A 109 18.23 -0.82 -3.06
CA GLY A 109 18.40 -0.72 -4.51
C GLY A 109 17.54 0.37 -5.14
N ALA A 110 17.78 0.63 -6.43
CA ALA A 110 17.00 1.61 -7.17
C ALA A 110 15.49 1.30 -7.18
N GLU A 111 14.71 2.34 -7.46
CA GLU A 111 13.31 2.19 -7.83
C GLU A 111 13.19 1.49 -9.19
N GLU A 112 12.13 0.68 -9.35
CA GLU A 112 11.67 0.04 -10.60
C GLU A 112 11.21 1.05 -11.66
#